data_AF-A0A8T3KGX8-F1
#
_entry.id   AF-A0A8T3KGX8-F1
#
_cell.length_a   1.000
_cell.length_b   1.000
_cell.length_c   1.000
_cell.angle_alpha   90.00
_cell.angle_beta   90.00
_cell.angle_gamma   90.00
#
_symmetry.space_group_name_H-M   'P 1'
#
loop_
_entity.id
_entity.type
_entity.pdbx_description
1 polymer ?
#
loop_
_entity_poly.entity_id
_entity_poly.type
_entity_poly.pdbx_seq_one_letter_code
_entity_poly.pdbx_strand_id
1 'polypeptide(L)'
;MSKKTILIAIIMLLLASTGISAEGLGETIEIFRGNIRIVVDNTEVSLEEEPFIHNDRVYVPLRFVSSVLGKDVDWVPEARAVIISSAGHYRPLGECRPDLGEIFVYGEVKRVSYENFSVEIEQHFDDNSIEIENPLSFRQDAVIVFQGGSGSENLHFYQLRPGDTGGFILNSSGQVRGAVIGR
;
A
#
# COMPACT_ATOMS: atom_id res chain seq x y z
N MET A 1 66.56 16.82 11.88
CA MET A 1 65.72 15.61 11.97
C MET A 1 66.48 14.47 11.30
N SER A 2 66.70 13.33 11.97
CA SER A 2 67.52 12.26 11.38
C SER A 2 66.71 11.48 10.34
N LYS A 3 67.36 10.96 9.29
CA LYS A 3 66.70 10.11 8.27
C LYS A 3 65.93 8.93 8.89
N LYS A 4 66.40 8.41 10.04
CA LYS A 4 65.75 7.33 10.80
C LYS A 4 64.42 7.77 11.43
N THR A 5 64.32 9.03 11.84
CA THR A 5 63.12 9.59 12.49
C THR A 5 62.00 9.79 11.48
N ILE A 6 62.34 10.17 10.24
CA ILE A 6 61.36 10.30 9.14
C ILE A 6 60.84 8.92 8.71
N LEU A 7 61.71 7.91 8.67
CA LEU A 7 61.32 6.55 8.28
C LEU A 7 60.33 5.92 9.28
N ILE A 8 60.54 6.13 10.58
CA ILE A 8 59.64 5.63 11.64
C ILE A 8 58.27 6.31 11.58
N ALA A 9 58.22 7.62 11.29
CA ALA A 9 56.97 8.36 11.15
C ALA A 9 56.14 7.87 9.94
N ILE A 10 56.79 7.53 8.82
CA ILE A 10 56.12 7.00 7.63
C ILE A 10 55.58 5.58 7.87
N ILE A 11 56.33 4.73 8.57
CA ILE A 11 55.88 3.36 8.92
C ILE A 11 54.67 3.41 9.87
N MET A 12 54.67 4.33 10.84
CA MET A 12 53.50 4.53 11.72
C MET A 12 52.27 5.05 10.97
N LEU A 13 52.46 5.92 9.97
CA LEU A 13 51.35 6.41 9.14
C LEU A 13 50.76 5.31 8.24
N LEU A 14 51.59 4.36 7.78
CA LEU A 14 51.17 3.20 6.98
C LEU A 14 50.43 2.12 7.79
N LEU A 15 50.65 2.05 9.10
CA LEU A 15 49.96 1.09 10.00
C LEU A 15 48.59 1.59 10.47
N ALA A 16 48.29 2.87 10.32
CA ALA A 16 47.03 3.48 10.77
C ALA A 16 45.86 3.33 9.77
N SER A 17 46.08 2.71 8.60
CA SER A 17 45.05 2.53 7.57
C SER A 17 44.38 1.15 7.63
N THR A 18 44.00 0.67 8.81
CA THR A 18 43.08 -0.47 8.90
C THR A 18 41.69 0.01 8.48
N GLY A 19 41.25 -0.36 7.29
CA GLY A 19 39.90 -0.07 6.80
C GLY A 19 38.86 -0.67 7.74
N ILE A 20 38.03 0.18 8.35
CA ILE A 20 36.83 -0.26 9.07
C ILE A 20 35.81 -0.64 8.00
N SER A 21 35.62 -1.93 7.78
CA SER A 21 34.48 -2.42 6.99
C SER A 21 33.28 -2.53 7.94
N ALA A 22 32.17 -1.88 7.59
CA ALA A 22 30.91 -2.10 8.27
C ALA A 22 30.36 -3.46 7.83
N GLU A 23 30.47 -4.47 8.68
CA GLU A 23 29.69 -5.70 8.51
C GLU A 23 28.22 -5.31 8.80
N GLY A 24 27.38 -5.37 7.77
CA GLY A 24 25.95 -5.20 7.95
C GLY A 24 25.46 -6.28 8.92
N LEU A 25 24.82 -5.88 10.02
CA LEU A 25 24.12 -6.80 10.91
C LEU A 25 22.91 -7.39 10.16
N GLY A 26 23.15 -8.38 9.32
CA GLY A 26 22.10 -9.18 8.71
C GLY A 26 21.63 -10.24 9.70
N GLU A 27 20.32 -10.30 9.96
CA GLU A 27 19.75 -11.45 10.64
C GLU A 27 19.67 -12.63 9.65
N THR A 28 20.23 -13.78 10.05
CA THR A 28 20.07 -15.03 9.30
C THR A 28 18.72 -15.63 9.63
N ILE A 29 17.85 -15.75 8.62
CA ILE A 29 16.56 -16.43 8.74
C ILE A 29 16.76 -17.90 8.37
N GLU A 30 16.67 -18.79 9.35
CA GLU A 30 16.67 -20.24 9.11
C GLU A 30 15.31 -20.67 8.55
N ILE A 31 15.32 -21.30 7.39
CA ILE A 31 14.13 -21.89 6.75
C ILE A 31 14.38 -23.36 6.49
N PHE A 32 13.33 -24.17 6.64
CA PHE A 32 13.34 -25.59 6.32
C PHE A 32 12.54 -25.83 5.04
N ARG A 33 13.23 -26.30 4.00
CA ARG A 33 12.60 -26.78 2.76
C ARG A 33 12.39 -28.28 2.90
N GLY A 34 11.15 -28.68 3.17
CA GLY A 34 10.72 -30.08 3.19
C GLY A 34 9.94 -30.44 1.91
N ASN A 35 9.56 -31.71 1.77
CA ASN A 35 8.64 -32.13 0.70
C ASN A 35 7.20 -31.71 1.04
N ILE A 36 6.92 -30.41 0.98
CA ILE A 36 5.61 -29.82 1.25
C ILE A 36 4.81 -29.86 -0.06
N ARG A 37 3.76 -30.69 -0.08
CA ARG A 37 2.87 -30.85 -1.23
C ARG A 37 1.60 -30.05 -1.02
N ILE A 38 1.17 -29.32 -2.05
CA ILE A 38 -0.14 -28.66 -2.06
C ILE A 38 -1.08 -29.40 -3.00
N VAL A 39 -2.26 -29.73 -2.47
CA VAL A 39 -3.32 -30.44 -3.20
C VAL A 39 -4.54 -29.55 -3.26
N VAL A 40 -5.02 -29.26 -4.47
CA VAL A 40 -6.24 -28.51 -4.75
C VAL A 40 -7.17 -29.43 -5.52
N ASP A 41 -8.40 -29.63 -5.06
CA ASP A 41 -9.39 -30.51 -5.70
C ASP A 41 -8.81 -31.88 -6.09
N ASN A 42 -8.15 -32.54 -5.13
CA ASN A 42 -7.48 -33.84 -5.29
C ASN A 42 -6.32 -33.88 -6.29
N THR A 43 -5.86 -32.74 -6.80
CA THR A 43 -4.74 -32.64 -7.74
C THR A 43 -3.56 -31.95 -7.08
N GLU A 44 -2.37 -32.56 -7.16
CA GLU A 44 -1.13 -31.93 -6.69
C GLU A 44 -0.73 -30.80 -7.65
N VAL A 45 -0.42 -29.63 -7.11
CA VAL A 45 -0.12 -28.43 -7.89
C VAL A 45 1.37 -28.09 -7.77
N SER A 46 2.01 -27.89 -8.92
CA SER A 46 3.39 -27.40 -8.98
C SER A 46 3.43 -25.88 -8.83
N LEU A 47 4.36 -25.38 -8.01
CA LEU A 47 4.54 -23.95 -7.74
C LEU A 47 5.86 -23.45 -8.31
N GLU A 48 5.87 -22.19 -8.77
CA GLU A 48 7.11 -21.50 -9.15
C GLU A 48 7.97 -21.18 -7.91
N GLU A 49 7.33 -20.78 -6.81
CA GLU A 49 7.98 -20.60 -5.51
C GLU A 49 7.54 -21.70 -4.53
N GLU A 50 8.50 -22.47 -4.04
CA GLU A 50 8.22 -23.57 -3.13
C GLU A 50 7.83 -23.06 -1.72
N PRO A 51 6.82 -23.67 -1.07
CA PRO A 51 6.54 -23.45 0.33
C PRO A 51 7.72 -23.84 1.21
N PHE A 52 7.83 -23.19 2.37
CA PHE A 52 8.88 -23.51 3.34
C PHE A 52 8.34 -23.42 4.76
N ILE A 53 9.06 -24.04 5.70
CA ILE A 53 8.75 -23.94 7.12
C ILE A 53 9.71 -22.94 7.76
N HIS A 54 9.16 -22.03 8.57
CA HIS A 54 9.92 -21.11 9.40
C HIS A 54 9.18 -20.94 10.72
N ASN A 55 9.87 -21.06 11.86
CA ASN A 55 9.30 -20.98 13.21
C ASN A 55 8.02 -21.83 13.36
N ASP A 56 8.09 -23.12 12.98
CA ASP A 56 6.99 -24.09 13.03
C ASP A 56 5.73 -23.70 12.23
N ARG A 57 5.84 -22.77 11.28
CA ARG A 57 4.76 -22.37 10.37
C ARG A 57 5.14 -22.65 8.93
N VAL A 58 4.18 -23.15 8.16
CA VAL A 58 4.31 -23.29 6.70
C VAL A 58 3.96 -21.95 6.06
N TYR A 59 4.90 -21.42 5.28
CA TYR A 59 4.73 -20.24 4.45
C TYR A 59 4.45 -20.71 3.02
N VAL A 60 3.38 -20.17 2.45
CA VAL A 60 2.90 -20.51 1.09
C VAL A 60 2.82 -19.21 0.29
N PRO A 61 3.14 -19.22 -1.02
CA PRO A 61 3.01 -18.03 -1.84
C PRO A 61 1.59 -17.46 -1.82
N LEU A 62 1.45 -16.22 -1.35
CA LEU A 62 0.15 -15.56 -1.18
C LEU A 62 -0.64 -15.48 -2.49
N ARG A 63 0.04 -15.16 -3.60
CA ARG A 63 -0.57 -15.06 -4.94
C ARG A 63 -1.16 -16.40 -5.38
N PHE A 64 -0.46 -17.50 -5.12
CA PHE A 64 -0.95 -18.83 -5.44
C PHE A 64 -2.23 -19.15 -4.67
N VAL A 65 -2.21 -19.00 -3.34
CA VAL A 65 -3.39 -19.27 -2.50
C VAL A 65 -4.59 -18.44 -2.95
N SER A 66 -4.37 -17.16 -3.21
CA SER A 66 -5.44 -16.24 -3.64
C SER A 66 -6.00 -16.63 -5.01
N SER A 67 -5.12 -16.98 -5.96
CA SER A 67 -5.53 -17.40 -7.31
C SER A 67 -6.37 -18.68 -7.29
N VAL A 68 -5.98 -19.68 -6.50
CA VAL A 68 -6.76 -20.92 -6.30
C VAL A 68 -8.14 -20.61 -5.73
N LEU A 69 -8.26 -19.60 -4.87
CA LEU A 69 -9.54 -19.15 -4.30
C LEU A 69 -10.34 -18.22 -5.24
N GLY A 70 -9.91 -18.07 -6.50
CA GLY A 70 -10.56 -17.20 -7.48
C GLY A 70 -10.50 -15.72 -7.10
N LYS A 71 -9.41 -15.30 -6.44
CA LYS A 71 -9.17 -13.91 -6.03
C LYS A 71 -8.07 -13.28 -6.86
N ASP A 72 -8.24 -11.99 -7.13
CA ASP A 72 -7.24 -11.15 -7.76
C ASP A 72 -6.31 -10.58 -6.67
N VAL A 73 -5.01 -10.42 -7.01
CA VAL A 73 -3.99 -9.94 -6.08
C VAL A 73 -3.17 -8.83 -6.72
N ASP A 74 -3.33 -7.63 -6.17
CA ASP A 74 -2.63 -6.43 -6.60
C ASP A 74 -1.63 -5.97 -5.54
N TRP A 75 -0.44 -5.56 -5.98
CA TRP A 75 0.52 -4.89 -5.13
C TRP A 75 0.46 -3.38 -5.37
N VAL A 76 0.23 -2.62 -4.30
CA VAL A 76 0.31 -1.17 -4.31
C VAL A 76 1.62 -0.74 -3.64
N PRO A 77 2.66 -0.40 -4.41
CA PRO A 77 3.97 -0.08 -3.86
C PRO A 77 3.96 1.18 -2.99
N GLU A 78 3.15 2.18 -3.35
CA GLU A 78 3.05 3.44 -2.63
C GLU A 78 2.48 3.25 -1.22
N ALA A 79 1.52 2.33 -1.08
CA ALA A 79 0.92 1.95 0.19
C ALA A 79 1.68 0.83 0.92
N ARG A 80 2.66 0.20 0.25
CA ARG A 80 3.25 -1.08 0.67
C ARG A 80 2.19 -2.11 1.06
N ALA A 81 1.12 -2.17 0.28
CA ALA A 81 -0.07 -2.97 0.58
C ALA A 81 -0.34 -4.01 -0.51
N VAL A 82 -0.73 -5.21 -0.10
CA VAL A 82 -1.32 -6.21 -0.98
C VAL A 82 -2.84 -6.11 -0.87
N ILE A 83 -3.52 -5.98 -2.01
CA ILE A 83 -4.97 -5.96 -2.12
C ILE A 83 -5.41 -7.31 -2.67
N ILE A 84 -6.37 -7.94 -2.00
CA ILE A 84 -7.01 -9.17 -2.45
C ILE A 84 -8.48 -8.87 -2.68
N SER A 85 -8.93 -9.04 -3.92
CA SER A 85 -10.30 -8.70 -4.33
C SER A 85 -10.99 -9.91 -4.96
N SER A 86 -12.32 -9.86 -4.99
CA SER A 86 -13.14 -10.84 -5.69
C SER A 86 -13.67 -10.21 -6.97
N ALA A 87 -13.40 -10.81 -8.12
CA ALA A 87 -13.93 -10.33 -9.38
C ALA A 87 -15.48 -10.27 -9.33
N GLY A 88 -16.05 -9.16 -9.80
CA GLY A 88 -17.47 -9.06 -10.13
C GLY A 88 -18.43 -8.50 -9.08
N HIS A 89 -17.97 -8.08 -7.90
CA HIS A 89 -18.84 -7.45 -6.89
C HIS A 89 -18.79 -5.92 -6.97
N TYR A 90 -19.46 -5.34 -7.97
CA TYR A 90 -19.65 -3.90 -8.03
C TYR A 90 -20.60 -3.43 -6.92
N ARG A 91 -20.15 -2.49 -6.10
CA ARG A 91 -20.93 -1.77 -5.08
C ARG A 91 -21.16 -0.34 -5.58
N PRO A 92 -22.38 0.01 -6.01
CA PRO A 92 -22.68 1.37 -6.41
C PRO A 92 -22.55 2.31 -5.21
N LEU A 93 -22.03 3.51 -5.46
CA LEU A 93 -22.09 4.59 -4.50
C LEU A 93 -23.50 5.20 -4.52
N GLY A 94 -24.19 5.17 -3.38
CA GLY A 94 -25.47 5.87 -3.24
C GLY A 94 -25.30 7.38 -3.29
N GLU A 95 -26.32 8.08 -3.81
CA GLU A 95 -26.37 9.54 -3.91
C GLU A 95 -26.12 10.23 -2.57
N CYS A 96 -25.58 11.46 -2.60
CA CYS A 96 -25.44 12.29 -1.41
C CYS A 96 -26.82 12.66 -0.86
N ARG A 97 -26.99 12.57 0.46
CA ARG A 97 -28.24 12.84 1.17
C ARG A 97 -28.12 14.00 2.15
N PRO A 98 -28.31 15.26 1.69
CA PRO A 98 -28.28 16.43 2.56
C PRO A 98 -29.33 16.40 3.67
N ASP A 99 -30.46 15.70 3.46
CA ASP A 99 -31.50 15.48 4.47
C ASP A 99 -31.01 14.71 5.71
N LEU A 100 -29.94 13.93 5.56
CA LEU A 100 -29.26 13.24 6.65
C LEU A 100 -28.02 13.98 7.17
N GLY A 101 -27.78 15.21 6.71
CA GLY A 101 -26.57 15.97 7.03
C GLY A 101 -25.33 15.48 6.30
N GLU A 102 -25.47 14.81 5.16
CA GLU A 102 -24.33 14.51 4.30
C GLU A 102 -23.88 15.74 3.50
N ILE A 103 -22.58 15.84 3.27
CA ILE A 103 -21.95 16.92 2.51
C ILE A 103 -21.23 16.32 1.31
N PHE A 104 -21.45 16.89 0.13
CA PHE A 104 -20.68 16.57 -1.07
C PHE A 104 -19.62 17.65 -1.30
N VAL A 105 -18.39 17.22 -1.55
CA VAL A 105 -17.27 18.11 -1.89
C VAL A 105 -16.55 17.59 -3.13
N TYR A 106 -16.03 18.49 -3.95
CA TYR A 106 -15.27 18.16 -5.15
C TYR A 106 -13.86 18.73 -5.07
N GLY A 107 -12.86 17.98 -5.52
CA GLY A 107 -11.48 18.47 -5.49
C GLY A 107 -10.46 17.48 -6.05
N GLU A 108 -9.20 17.88 -5.97
CA GLU A 108 -8.04 17.07 -6.33
C GLU A 108 -7.31 16.59 -5.08
N VAL A 109 -7.02 15.29 -5.01
CA VAL A 109 -6.19 14.70 -3.95
C VAL A 109 -4.76 15.21 -4.09
N LYS A 110 -4.27 15.92 -3.07
CA LYS A 110 -2.87 16.37 -3.02
C LYS A 110 -1.99 15.41 -2.24
N ARG A 111 -2.55 14.72 -1.24
CA ARG A 111 -1.82 13.76 -0.41
C ARG A 111 -2.72 12.63 0.06
N VAL A 112 -2.17 11.42 0.13
CA VAL A 112 -2.84 10.26 0.73
C VAL A 112 -2.03 9.80 1.93
N SER A 113 -2.69 9.60 3.07
CA SER A 113 -2.15 8.90 4.24
C SER A 113 -2.77 7.51 4.32
N TYR A 114 -2.00 6.51 3.90
CA TYR A 114 -2.41 5.11 3.95
C TYR A 114 -2.53 4.55 5.37
N GLU A 115 -1.79 5.11 6.32
CA GLU A 115 -1.83 4.73 7.74
C GLU A 115 -3.11 5.23 8.43
N ASN A 116 -3.47 6.49 8.18
CA ASN A 116 -4.60 7.15 8.84
C ASN A 116 -5.91 7.08 8.05
N PHE A 117 -5.92 6.40 6.90
CA PHE A 117 -7.06 6.37 5.98
C PHE A 117 -7.59 7.76 5.68
N SER A 118 -6.71 8.70 5.32
CA SER A 118 -7.10 10.09 5.06
C SER A 118 -6.48 10.65 3.80
N VAL A 119 -7.14 11.63 3.20
CA VAL A 119 -6.61 12.40 2.06
C VAL A 119 -6.63 13.88 2.36
N GLU A 120 -5.64 14.61 1.88
CA GLU A 120 -5.72 16.07 1.77
C GLU A 120 -6.15 16.41 0.36
N ILE A 121 -7.18 17.24 0.22
CA ILE A 121 -7.66 17.70 -1.08
C ILE A 121 -7.48 19.21 -1.24
N GLU A 122 -7.22 19.62 -2.47
CA GLU A 122 -7.49 20.98 -2.92
C GLU A 122 -8.94 21.02 -3.40
N GLN A 123 -9.80 21.72 -2.66
CA GLN A 123 -11.21 21.84 -3.01
C GLN A 123 -11.38 22.74 -4.24
N HIS A 124 -12.17 22.27 -5.20
CA HIS A 124 -12.58 23.07 -6.33
C HIS A 124 -13.93 23.69 -5.99
N PHE A 125 -13.90 24.99 -5.65
CA PHE A 125 -15.09 25.72 -5.23
C PHE A 125 -15.94 26.14 -6.44
N ASP A 126 -17.23 25.84 -6.35
CA ASP A 126 -18.31 26.50 -7.08
C ASP A 126 -19.10 27.43 -6.15
N ASP A 127 -20.10 28.13 -6.70
CA ASP A 127 -20.89 29.13 -5.96
C ASP A 127 -21.67 28.53 -4.76
N ASN A 128 -21.79 27.20 -4.66
CA ASN A 128 -22.52 26.50 -3.59
C ASN A 128 -21.61 25.67 -2.67
N SER A 129 -20.29 25.81 -2.80
CA SER A 129 -19.33 24.95 -2.11
C SER A 129 -19.17 25.34 -0.64
N ILE A 130 -19.27 24.35 0.24
CA ILE A 130 -18.99 24.49 1.67
C ILE A 130 -17.52 24.15 1.89
N GLU A 131 -16.76 25.07 2.48
CA GLU A 131 -15.39 24.78 2.89
C GLU A 131 -15.39 23.75 4.03
N ILE A 132 -14.71 22.63 3.81
CA ILE A 132 -14.52 21.57 4.80
C ILE A 132 -13.10 21.55 5.38
N GLU A 133 -12.97 20.98 6.57
CA GLU A 133 -11.68 20.74 7.20
C GLU A 133 -10.89 19.63 6.49
N ASN A 134 -9.60 19.85 6.31
CA ASN A 134 -8.63 18.87 5.84
C ASN A 134 -7.81 18.32 7.02
N PRO A 135 -7.35 17.05 6.99
CA PRO A 135 -7.58 16.05 5.94
C PRO A 135 -8.95 15.36 6.06
N LEU A 136 -9.46 14.88 4.93
CA LEU A 136 -10.65 14.04 4.86
C LEU A 136 -10.35 12.61 5.32
N SER A 137 -10.89 12.21 6.48
CA SER A 137 -10.81 10.84 6.97
C SER A 137 -11.86 9.94 6.32
N PHE A 138 -11.43 8.80 5.80
CA PHE A 138 -12.28 7.77 5.21
C PHE A 138 -12.74 6.77 6.26
N ARG A 139 -13.97 6.31 6.10
CA ARG A 139 -14.42 5.09 6.77
C ARG A 139 -13.74 3.88 6.14
N GLN A 140 -13.48 2.84 6.93
CA GLN A 140 -12.91 1.59 6.43
C GLN A 140 -13.85 0.86 5.45
N ASP A 141 -15.16 1.08 5.56
CA ASP A 141 -16.19 0.53 4.69
C ASP A 141 -16.62 1.50 3.57
N ALA A 142 -15.87 2.59 3.36
CA ALA A 142 -16.19 3.59 2.36
C ALA A 142 -16.24 2.97 0.96
N VAL A 143 -17.27 3.32 0.19
CA VAL A 143 -17.43 2.87 -1.19
C VAL A 143 -16.73 3.86 -2.11
N ILE A 144 -15.64 3.44 -2.73
CA ILE A 144 -14.89 4.26 -3.69
C ILE A 144 -15.14 3.68 -5.07
N VAL A 145 -15.55 4.54 -6.00
CA VAL A 145 -15.83 4.16 -7.38
C VAL A 145 -14.89 4.94 -8.28
N PHE A 146 -14.14 4.25 -9.13
CA PHE A 146 -13.46 4.86 -10.25
C PHE A 146 -14.42 5.01 -11.42
N GLN A 147 -14.37 6.15 -12.10
CA GLN A 147 -15.15 6.41 -13.31
C GLN A 147 -14.18 6.79 -14.44
N GLY A 148 -13.98 5.87 -15.38
CA GLY A 148 -13.10 6.03 -16.54
C GLY A 148 -13.80 5.76 -17.86
N GLY A 149 -13.06 5.92 -18.97
CA GLY A 149 -13.60 5.75 -20.33
C GLY A 149 -14.14 4.34 -20.66
N SER A 150 -13.73 3.32 -19.91
CA SER A 150 -14.18 1.93 -20.07
C SER A 150 -15.33 1.53 -19.13
N GLY A 151 -15.78 2.40 -18.23
CA GLY A 151 -16.86 2.13 -17.27
C GLY A 151 -16.52 2.54 -15.84
N SER A 152 -17.28 1.99 -14.88
CA SER A 152 -17.09 2.20 -13.45
C SER A 152 -16.68 0.93 -12.74
N GLU A 153 -15.73 1.04 -11.82
CA GLU A 153 -15.25 -0.06 -10.98
C GLU A 153 -15.05 0.39 -9.54
N ASN A 154 -15.05 -0.53 -8.58
CA ASN A 154 -14.72 -0.18 -7.20
C ASN A 154 -13.21 -0.12 -6.99
N LEU A 155 -12.77 0.91 -6.29
CA LEU A 155 -11.39 1.01 -5.81
C LEU A 155 -11.31 0.69 -4.33
N HIS A 156 -10.18 0.13 -3.93
CA HIS A 156 -9.74 0.16 -2.55
C HIS A 156 -9.07 1.50 -2.22
N PHE A 157 -9.18 1.95 -0.97
CA PHE A 157 -8.55 3.20 -0.51
C PHE A 157 -7.05 3.28 -0.84
N TYR A 158 -6.34 2.16 -0.68
CA TYR A 158 -4.92 2.08 -1.00
C TYR A 158 -4.59 2.34 -2.47
N GLN A 159 -5.58 2.27 -3.37
CA GLN A 159 -5.39 2.59 -4.79
C GLN A 159 -5.53 4.09 -5.10
N LEU A 160 -5.96 4.93 -4.14
CA LEU A 160 -6.01 6.39 -4.30
C LEU A 160 -4.59 6.97 -4.39
N ARG A 161 -4.42 8.01 -5.21
CA ARG A 161 -3.13 8.64 -5.50
C ARG A 161 -3.25 10.16 -5.50
N PRO A 162 -2.18 10.90 -5.18
CA PRO A 162 -2.10 12.32 -5.51
C PRO A 162 -2.37 12.56 -7.00
N GLY A 163 -3.14 13.59 -7.32
CA GLY A 163 -3.62 13.93 -8.66
C GLY A 163 -4.99 13.32 -9.01
N ASP A 164 -5.49 12.38 -8.22
CA ASP A 164 -6.86 11.86 -8.38
C ASP A 164 -7.86 13.02 -8.17
N THR A 165 -8.79 13.19 -9.11
CA THR A 165 -9.85 14.21 -8.99
C THR A 165 -11.17 13.52 -8.71
N GLY A 166 -12.05 14.13 -7.92
CA GLY A 166 -13.27 13.42 -7.57
C GLY A 166 -14.19 14.12 -6.60
N GLY A 167 -15.38 13.54 -6.48
CA GLY A 167 -16.38 13.91 -5.51
C GLY A 167 -16.30 13.02 -4.27
N PHE A 168 -16.38 13.61 -3.08
CA PHE A 168 -16.35 12.91 -1.80
C PHE A 168 -17.64 13.19 -1.05
N ILE A 169 -18.28 12.13 -0.55
CA ILE A 169 -19.50 12.23 0.28
C ILE A 169 -19.11 12.01 1.73
N LEU A 170 -19.20 13.07 2.52
CA LEU A 170 -19.01 13.05 3.96
C LEU A 170 -20.35 12.75 4.64
N ASN A 171 -20.35 11.89 5.64
CA ASN A 171 -21.51 11.68 6.50
C ASN A 171 -21.67 12.83 7.51
N SER A 172 -22.73 12.78 8.32
CA SER A 172 -23.00 13.78 9.37
C SER A 172 -21.92 13.88 10.46
N SER A 173 -20.96 12.94 10.52
CA SER A 173 -19.81 12.99 11.44
C SER A 173 -18.53 13.48 10.75
N GLY A 174 -18.61 13.98 9.51
CA GLY A 174 -17.47 14.50 8.76
C GLY A 174 -16.53 13.44 8.17
N GLN A 175 -16.90 12.15 8.18
CA GLN A 175 -16.10 11.08 7.59
C GLN A 175 -16.57 10.75 6.18
N VAL A 176 -15.64 10.51 5.27
CA VAL A 176 -15.95 10.08 3.90
C VAL A 176 -16.53 8.67 3.92
N ARG A 177 -17.80 8.54 3.52
CA ARG A 177 -18.49 7.25 3.36
C ARG A 177 -18.44 6.73 1.93
N GLY A 178 -18.07 7.58 0.98
CA GLY A 178 -17.73 7.14 -0.36
C GLY A 178 -17.25 8.29 -1.24
N ALA A 179 -16.66 7.90 -2.36
CA ALA A 179 -16.06 8.83 -3.30
C ALA A 179 -16.22 8.32 -4.74
N VAL A 180 -16.36 9.25 -5.69
CA VAL A 180 -16.25 8.98 -7.13
C VAL A 180 -14.97 9.63 -7.60
N ILE A 181 -14.07 8.84 -8.16
CA ILE A 181 -12.72 9.24 -8.54
C ILE A 181 -12.56 9.13 -10.06
N GLY A 182 -12.03 10.19 -10.67
CA GLY A 182 -11.57 10.25 -12.04
C GLY A 182 -10.06 10.48 -12.10
N ARG A 183 -9.46 10.02 -13.21
CA ARG A 183 -8.05 10.19 -13.56
C ARG A 183 -7.91 10.56 -15.02
#